data_AF-A0A6P8XK81-F1
#
_entry.id   AF-A0A6P8XK81-F1
#
_cell.length_a   1.000
_cell.length_b   1.000
_cell.length_c   1.000
_cell.angle_alpha   90.00
_cell.angle_beta   90.00
_cell.angle_gamma   90.00
#
_symmetry.space_group_name_H-M   'P 1'
#
loop_
_entity.id
_entity.type
_entity.pdbx_description
1 polymer ?
#
loop_
_entity_poly.entity_id
_entity_poly.type
_entity_poly.pdbx_seq_one_letter_code
_entity_poly.pdbx_strand_id
1 'polypeptide(L)'
;MSRYQQLVNESSSSSSNHCAGNQAQPKEQQQPQQQQQQPPAPSVGYHLYLYREQLARRKVEYIRLSKAKYFITETLLEKTVRNLKGCSLDELKTVNNQIVFKHKLRHQITRLRKLQSLGIRNASPNMESTEL
;
A
#
# COMPACT_ATOMS: atom_id res chain seq x y z
N MET A 1 1.11 4.95 -15.23
CA MET A 1 0.94 3.48 -15.36
C MET A 1 1.88 2.80 -14.37
N SER A 2 1.50 1.65 -13.80
CA SER A 2 2.39 0.88 -12.90
C SER A 2 3.56 0.30 -13.71
N ARG A 3 4.77 0.25 -13.13
CA ARG A 3 5.97 -0.34 -13.79
C ARG A 3 5.71 -1.76 -14.28
N TYR A 4 4.92 -2.53 -13.54
CA TYR A 4 4.48 -3.86 -13.94
C TYR A 4 3.65 -3.85 -15.25
N GLN A 5 2.79 -2.84 -15.41
CA GLN A 5 1.90 -2.71 -16.54
C GLN A 5 2.64 -2.33 -17.84
N GLN A 6 3.81 -1.67 -17.71
CA GLN A 6 4.69 -1.37 -18.84
C GLN A 6 5.34 -2.65 -19.39
N LEU A 7 5.84 -3.51 -18.50
CA LEU A 7 6.53 -4.76 -18.88
C LEU A 7 5.61 -5.79 -19.59
N VAL A 8 4.34 -5.87 -19.17
CA VAL A 8 3.36 -6.78 -19.79
C VAL A 8 2.98 -6.32 -21.20
N ASN A 9 2.86 -5.01 -21.41
CA ASN A 9 2.54 -4.46 -22.72
C ASN A 9 3.70 -4.66 -23.71
N GLU A 10 4.95 -4.52 -23.28
CA GLU A 10 6.14 -4.78 -24.11
C GLU A 10 6.21 -6.24 -24.58
N SER A 11 5.81 -7.19 -23.73
CA SER A 11 5.82 -8.65 -24.02
C SER A 11 4.73 -9.07 -25.02
N SER A 12 3.64 -8.31 -25.12
CA SER A 12 2.48 -8.66 -25.96
C SER A 12 2.66 -8.23 -27.42
N SER A 13 3.59 -7.32 -27.70
CA SER A 13 3.87 -6.79 -29.05
C SER A 13 4.68 -7.73 -29.96
N SER A 14 5.25 -8.82 -29.43
CA SER A 14 6.30 -9.59 -30.12
C SER A 14 5.86 -10.97 -30.61
N SER A 15 4.57 -11.27 -30.73
CA SER A 15 4.09 -12.58 -31.21
C SER A 15 3.09 -12.45 -32.36
N SER A 16 3.62 -12.42 -33.58
CA SER A 16 2.92 -12.81 -34.81
C SER A 16 3.84 -13.70 -35.63
N ASN A 17 3.62 -15.02 -35.56
CA ASN A 17 4.36 -16.04 -36.28
C ASN A 17 3.68 -16.33 -37.63
N HIS A 18 4.46 -16.51 -38.70
CA HIS A 18 4.13 -17.41 -39.82
C HIS A 18 5.40 -18.23 -40.19
N CYS A 19 5.24 -19.56 -40.24
CA CYS A 19 6.24 -20.56 -40.63
C CYS A 19 6.09 -20.95 -42.11
N ALA A 20 7.21 -21.21 -42.83
CA ALA A 20 7.47 -22.43 -43.62
C ALA A 20 8.69 -22.28 -44.56
N GLY A 21 9.56 -23.31 -44.61
CA GLY A 21 10.36 -23.66 -45.81
C GLY A 21 11.90 -23.57 -45.70
N ASN A 22 12.57 -24.73 -45.60
CA ASN A 22 14.03 -24.92 -45.59
C ASN A 22 14.68 -24.93 -47.00
N GLN A 23 15.92 -24.42 -47.12
CA GLN A 23 16.96 -24.98 -48.02
C GLN A 23 18.38 -24.55 -47.59
N ALA A 24 19.40 -25.31 -48.03
CA ALA A 24 20.66 -25.60 -47.35
C ALA A 24 21.86 -24.63 -47.52
N GLN A 25 22.86 -24.86 -46.65
CA GLN A 25 24.17 -24.22 -46.32
C GLN A 25 25.16 -23.83 -47.45
N PRO A 26 26.13 -22.91 -47.19
CA PRO A 26 27.47 -23.31 -46.69
C PRO A 26 28.10 -22.42 -45.58
N LYS A 27 29.11 -22.99 -44.91
CA LYS A 27 29.86 -22.51 -43.74
C LYS A 27 30.83 -21.35 -44.06
N GLU A 28 30.96 -20.35 -43.17
CA GLU A 28 32.23 -19.71 -42.79
C GLU A 28 32.16 -18.99 -41.42
N GLN A 29 33.26 -19.13 -40.66
CA GLN A 29 33.82 -18.30 -39.58
C GLN A 29 33.07 -18.09 -38.24
N GLN A 30 33.66 -18.68 -37.19
CA GLN A 30 33.31 -18.54 -35.78
C GLN A 30 33.73 -17.17 -35.23
N GLN A 31 32.75 -16.38 -34.77
CA GLN A 31 32.94 -15.31 -33.79
C GLN A 31 32.57 -15.83 -32.38
N PRO A 32 33.22 -15.38 -31.30
CA PRO A 32 32.79 -15.73 -29.96
C PRO A 32 31.47 -14.99 -29.65
N GLN A 33 30.35 -15.71 -29.71
CA GLN A 33 29.07 -15.22 -29.20
C GLN A 33 29.16 -15.09 -27.68
N GLN A 34 29.38 -13.87 -27.21
CA GLN A 34 29.07 -13.51 -25.83
C GLN A 34 27.56 -13.74 -25.64
N GLN A 35 27.20 -14.83 -24.96
CA GLN A 35 25.85 -15.09 -24.52
C GLN A 35 25.48 -13.99 -23.51
N GLN A 36 24.87 -12.91 -24.00
CA GLN A 36 24.09 -12.01 -23.17
C GLN A 36 22.91 -12.83 -22.64
N GLN A 37 23.07 -13.38 -21.45
CA GLN A 37 21.98 -13.97 -20.68
C GLN A 37 20.96 -12.86 -20.45
N GLN A 38 19.92 -12.81 -21.28
CA GLN A 38 18.74 -12.05 -20.94
C GLN A 38 18.21 -12.60 -19.61
N PRO A 39 17.85 -11.74 -18.65
CA PRO A 39 17.29 -12.22 -17.39
C PRO A 39 16.10 -13.13 -17.72
N PRO A 40 16.01 -14.32 -17.09
CA PRO A 40 14.96 -15.26 -17.40
C PRO A 40 13.61 -14.57 -17.26
N ALA A 41 12.76 -14.71 -18.30
CA ALA A 41 11.42 -14.15 -18.29
C ALA A 41 10.74 -14.52 -16.96
N PRO A 42 10.12 -13.55 -16.25
CA PRO A 42 9.65 -13.82 -14.91
C PRO A 42 8.65 -14.98 -14.96
N SER A 43 8.93 -16.03 -14.18
CA SER A 43 8.12 -17.24 -14.17
C SER A 43 6.65 -16.89 -13.90
N VAL A 44 5.71 -17.66 -14.48
CA VAL A 44 4.27 -17.50 -14.23
C VAL A 44 3.96 -17.50 -12.73
N GLY A 45 4.70 -18.28 -11.94
CA GLY A 45 4.59 -18.30 -10.47
C GLY A 45 4.98 -16.97 -9.81
N TYR A 46 6.01 -16.29 -10.32
CA TYR A 46 6.43 -14.98 -9.82
C TYR A 46 5.40 -13.88 -10.15
N HIS A 47 4.80 -13.93 -11.34
CA HIS A 47 3.71 -13.01 -11.70
C HIS A 47 2.47 -13.22 -10.82
N LEU A 48 2.07 -14.49 -10.61
CA LEU A 48 0.97 -14.83 -9.69
C LEU A 48 1.27 -14.35 -8.26
N TYR A 49 2.50 -14.52 -7.80
CA TYR A 49 2.95 -14.01 -6.51
C TYR A 49 2.81 -12.48 -6.43
N LEU A 50 3.37 -11.73 -7.38
CA LEU A 50 3.28 -10.26 -7.42
C LEU A 50 1.85 -9.76 -7.49
N TYR A 51 1.00 -10.44 -8.27
CA TYR A 51 -0.41 -10.10 -8.36
C TYR A 51 -1.13 -10.29 -7.03
N ARG A 52 -0.90 -11.42 -6.35
CA ARG A 52 -1.46 -11.68 -5.01
C ARG A 52 -0.94 -10.69 -3.99
N GLU A 53 0.34 -10.35 -4.03
CA GLU A 53 0.94 -9.32 -3.17
C GLU A 53 0.27 -7.96 -3.41
N GLN A 54 0.07 -7.59 -4.67
CA GLN A 54 -0.59 -6.33 -5.05
C GLN A 54 -2.07 -6.29 -4.64
N LEU A 55 -2.78 -7.42 -4.70
CA LEU A 55 -4.14 -7.55 -4.15
C LEU A 55 -4.15 -7.51 -2.62
N ALA A 56 -3.14 -8.06 -1.96
CA ALA A 56 -3.01 -8.08 -0.50
C ALA A 56 -2.68 -6.70 0.09
N ARG A 57 -2.15 -5.76 -0.71
CA ARG A 57 -1.88 -4.37 -0.29
C ARG A 57 -3.19 -3.68 0.11
N ARG A 58 -3.50 -3.67 1.40
CA ARG A 58 -4.62 -2.89 1.95
C ARG A 58 -4.33 -1.40 1.74
N LYS A 59 -5.14 -0.73 0.92
CA LYS A 59 -5.17 0.73 0.79
C LYS A 59 -5.90 1.35 1.99
N VAL A 60 -5.28 1.27 3.18
CA VAL A 60 -5.84 1.91 4.37
C VAL A 60 -5.43 3.37 4.36
N GLU A 61 -6.35 4.27 4.04
CA GLU A 61 -6.12 5.72 4.16
C GLU A 61 -6.17 6.14 5.64
N TYR A 62 -5.01 6.24 6.29
CA TYR A 62 -4.93 6.45 7.74
C TYR A 62 -5.57 7.76 8.19
N ILE A 63 -5.51 8.83 7.39
CA ILE A 63 -6.20 10.09 7.69
C ILE A 63 -7.72 9.86 7.77
N ARG A 64 -8.28 9.17 6.77
CA ARG A 64 -9.72 8.87 6.72
C ARG A 64 -10.13 8.01 7.91
N LEU A 65 -9.31 7.01 8.24
CA LEU A 65 -9.54 6.13 9.38
C LEU A 65 -9.50 6.91 10.71
N SER A 66 -8.48 7.74 10.94
CA SER A 66 -8.36 8.52 12.17
C SER A 66 -9.48 9.54 12.32
N LYS A 67 -9.95 10.17 11.22
CA LYS A 67 -11.14 11.03 11.22
C LYS A 67 -12.41 10.26 11.62
N ALA A 68 -12.63 9.09 11.04
CA ALA A 68 -13.79 8.27 11.37
C ALA A 68 -13.77 7.83 12.85
N LYS A 69 -12.61 7.36 13.34
CA LYS A 69 -12.41 7.05 14.75
C LYS A 69 -12.71 8.26 15.64
N TYR A 70 -12.24 9.44 15.25
CA TYR A 70 -12.45 10.67 16.01
C TYR A 70 -13.94 10.99 16.14
N PHE A 71 -14.67 10.95 15.03
CA PHE A 71 -16.11 11.23 15.02
C PHE A 71 -16.91 10.22 15.84
N ILE A 72 -16.59 8.93 15.71
CA ILE A 72 -17.24 7.87 16.49
C ILE A 72 -16.96 8.06 17.99
N THR A 73 -15.69 8.31 18.37
CA THR A 73 -15.32 8.56 19.76
C THR A 73 -16.01 9.79 20.32
N GLU A 74 -16.13 10.87 19.55
CA GLU A 74 -16.84 12.07 20.00
C GLU A 74 -18.32 11.79 20.27
N THR A 75 -18.98 11.10 19.34
CA THR A 75 -20.39 10.72 19.48
C THR A 75 -20.61 9.80 20.68
N LEU A 76 -19.69 8.85 20.91
CA LEU A 76 -19.74 7.96 22.07
C LEU A 76 -19.52 8.73 23.37
N LEU A 77 -18.56 9.65 23.40
CA LEU A 77 -18.26 10.48 24.57
C LEU A 77 -19.47 11.31 24.98
N GLU A 78 -20.12 11.99 24.03
CA GLU A 78 -21.35 12.74 24.29
C GLU A 78 -22.47 11.85 24.84
N LYS A 79 -22.59 10.61 24.34
CA LYS A 79 -23.59 9.66 24.86
C LYS A 79 -23.22 9.21 26.26
N THR A 80 -21.95 8.86 26.52
CA THR A 80 -21.49 8.44 27.84
C THR A 80 -21.69 9.56 28.87
N VAL A 81 -21.33 10.80 28.55
CA VAL A 81 -21.49 11.96 29.43
C VAL A 81 -22.95 12.26 29.73
N ARG A 82 -23.86 12.14 28.75
CA ARG A 82 -25.30 12.33 28.97
C ARG A 82 -25.94 11.23 29.81
N ASN A 83 -25.41 10.01 29.77
CA ASN A 83 -25.97 8.85 30.49
C ASN A 83 -25.30 8.60 31.85
N LEU A 84 -24.37 9.45 32.27
CA LEU A 84 -23.72 9.38 33.56
C LEU A 84 -24.74 9.71 34.66
N LYS A 85 -25.22 8.67 35.35
CA LYS A 85 -26.23 8.80 36.42
C LYS A 85 -25.65 8.65 37.83
N GLY A 86 -24.52 7.95 37.97
CA GLY A 86 -23.94 7.61 39.27
C GLY A 86 -22.49 8.05 39.48
N CYS A 87 -21.86 8.69 38.48
CA CYS A 87 -20.43 9.04 38.48
C CYS A 87 -19.56 7.90 39.05
N SER A 88 -19.84 6.66 38.63
CA SER A 88 -19.05 5.51 39.06
C SER A 88 -17.61 5.70 38.61
N LEU A 89 -16.67 5.19 39.41
CA LEU A 89 -15.25 5.22 39.06
C LEU A 89 -14.99 4.62 37.67
N ASP A 90 -15.73 3.59 37.30
CA ASP A 90 -15.59 2.93 35.99
C ASP A 90 -16.12 3.80 34.84
N GLU A 91 -17.25 4.47 35.05
CA GLU A 91 -17.80 5.43 34.07
C GLU A 91 -16.83 6.61 33.87
N LEU A 92 -16.24 7.12 34.96
CA LEU A 92 -15.26 8.20 34.91
C LEU A 92 -13.98 7.77 34.17
N LYS A 93 -13.48 6.56 34.43
CA LYS A 93 -12.36 5.97 33.67
C LYS A 93 -12.71 5.85 32.19
N THR A 94 -13.92 5.41 31.87
CA THR A 94 -14.42 5.27 30.50
C THR A 94 -14.45 6.61 29.78
N VAL A 95 -14.94 7.68 30.43
CA VAL A 95 -14.92 9.04 29.89
C VAL A 95 -13.48 9.53 29.68
N ASN A 96 -12.61 9.36 30.68
CA ASN A 96 -11.21 9.78 30.59
C ASN A 96 -10.48 9.08 29.43
N ASN A 97 -10.67 7.77 29.28
CA ASN A 97 -10.09 7.00 28.19
C ASN A 97 -10.53 7.53 26.81
N GLN A 98 -11.82 7.86 26.67
CA GLN A 98 -12.36 8.44 25.44
C GLN A 98 -11.76 9.83 25.15
N ILE A 99 -11.61 10.68 26.17
CA ILE A 99 -10.99 12.00 26.04
C ILE A 99 -9.52 11.88 25.61
N VAL A 100 -8.74 11.03 26.29
CA VAL A 100 -7.33 10.79 25.95
C VAL A 100 -7.22 10.23 24.53
N PHE A 101 -8.07 9.29 24.14
CA PHE A 101 -8.06 8.72 22.80
C PHE A 101 -8.43 9.75 21.73
N LYS A 102 -9.44 10.59 21.97
CA LYS A 102 -9.79 11.71 21.09
C LYS A 102 -8.60 12.65 20.88
N HIS A 103 -7.86 12.98 21.94
CA HIS A 103 -6.67 13.82 21.84
C HIS A 103 -5.57 13.16 20.97
N LYS A 104 -5.32 11.86 21.18
CA LYS A 104 -4.39 11.08 20.35
C LYS A 104 -4.79 11.09 18.87
N LEU A 105 -6.07 10.91 18.56
CA LEU A 105 -6.58 10.95 17.19
C LEU A 105 -6.43 12.34 16.56
N ARG A 106 -6.67 13.41 17.32
CA ARG A 106 -6.45 14.80 16.85
C ARG A 106 -4.99 15.01 16.46
N HIS A 107 -4.06 14.60 17.33
CA HIS A 107 -2.63 14.69 17.05
C HIS A 107 -2.24 13.87 15.81
N GLN A 108 -2.73 12.63 15.69
CA GLN A 108 -2.49 11.80 14.51
C GLN A 108 -2.97 12.45 13.22
N ILE A 109 -4.17 13.01 13.19
CA ILE A 109 -4.72 13.69 12.00
C ILE A 109 -3.83 14.87 11.61
N THR A 110 -3.41 15.69 12.58
CA THR A 110 -2.52 16.83 12.33
C THR A 110 -1.17 16.38 11.80
N ARG A 111 -0.53 15.38 12.43
CA ARG A 111 0.74 14.81 11.97
C ARG A 111 0.63 14.28 10.55
N LEU A 112 -0.41 13.49 10.25
CA LEU A 112 -0.60 12.92 8.92
C LEU A 112 -0.84 14.01 7.85
N ARG A 113 -1.51 15.11 8.19
CA ARG A 113 -1.65 16.27 7.29
C ARG A 113 -0.29 16.94 7.01
N LYS A 114 0.54 17.13 8.04
CA LYS A 114 1.91 17.66 7.87
C LYS A 114 2.73 16.76 6.96
N LEU A 115 2.72 15.44 7.19
CA LEU A 115 3.40 14.47 6.35
C LEU A 115 2.90 14.50 4.90
N GLN A 116 1.59 14.63 4.70
CA GLN A 116 1.00 14.78 3.37
C GLN A 116 1.48 16.07 2.68
N SER A 117 1.60 17.20 3.39
CA SER A 117 2.17 18.43 2.81
C SER A 117 3.64 18.31 2.46
N LEU A 118 4.38 17.43 3.14
CA LEU A 118 5.78 17.09 2.83
C LEU A 118 5.91 16.02 1.72
N GLY A 119 4.80 15.57 1.14
CA GLY A 119 4.79 14.56 0.07
C GLY A 119 4.77 13.11 0.56
N ILE A 120 4.82 12.87 1.87
CA ILE A 120 4.73 11.53 2.47
C ILE A 120 3.25 11.13 2.57
N ARG A 121 2.81 10.27 1.65
CA ARG A 121 1.42 9.81 1.62
C ARG A 121 1.24 8.57 2.49
N ASN A 122 0.12 8.54 3.20
CA ASN A 122 -0.35 7.37 3.96
C ASN A 122 0.68 6.76 4.94
N ALA A 123 1.44 7.61 5.64
CA ALA A 123 2.35 7.18 6.68
C ALA A 123 1.62 6.39 7.78
N SER A 124 2.25 5.33 8.28
CA SER A 124 1.63 4.53 9.33
C SER A 124 1.57 5.32 10.65
N PRO A 125 0.48 5.17 11.42
CA PRO A 125 0.28 5.90 12.68
C PRO A 125 1.17 5.39 13.82
N ASN A 126 1.82 4.24 13.64
CA ASN A 126 2.69 3.60 14.64
C ASN A 126 4.18 3.86 14.38
N MET A 127 4.55 4.60 13.33
CA MET A 127 5.94 5.04 13.18
C MET A 127 6.28 5.97 14.34
N GLU A 128 7.39 5.69 15.03
CA GLU A 128 7.97 6.57 16.04
C GLU A 128 8.00 8.00 15.49
N SER A 129 7.41 8.92 16.24
CA SER A 129 7.31 10.31 15.82
C SER A 129 8.72 10.89 15.70
N THR A 130 9.18 11.12 14.48
CA THR A 130 10.03 12.29 14.23
C THR A 130 9.19 13.49 14.69
N GLU A 131 9.65 14.22 15.69
CA GLU A 131 8.91 15.38 16.22
C GLU A 131 8.69 16.39 15.09
N LEU A 132 7.44 16.57 14.66
CA LEU A 132 7.03 17.44 13.56
C LEU A 132 5.87 18.35 13.94
#